data_AF-A0A5M3WUY3-F1
#
_entry.id   AF-A0A5M3WUY3-F1
#
_cell.length_a   1.000
_cell.length_b   1.000
_cell.length_c   1.000
_cell.angle_alpha   90.00
_cell.angle_beta   90.00
_cell.angle_gamma   90.00
#
_symmetry.space_group_name_H-M   'P 1'
#
loop_
_entity.id
_entity.type
_entity.pdbx_description
1 polymer ?
#
loop_
_entity_poly.entity_id
_entity_poly.type
_entity_poly.pdbx_seq_one_letter_code
_entity_poly.pdbx_strand_id
1 'polypeptide(L)'
;MSNSELAERMDRSAARLRERLTYWAYALGGVLAVSYSLVIGVHKYELTDSPQIDPDRIGAGILVTSIGLALLLGGVVVRRRSKASWIIPGLFFVIGVLRIVWLLGLPPR
;
A
#
# COMPACT_ATOMS: atom_id res chain seq x y z
N MET A 1 43.64 5.78 9.76
CA MET A 1 42.37 5.58 9.03
C MET A 1 42.55 6.26 7.69
N SER A 2 42.64 5.51 6.60
CA SER A 2 42.90 6.10 5.28
C SER A 2 41.61 6.69 4.69
N ASN A 3 41.74 7.65 3.77
CA ASN A 3 40.59 8.23 3.07
C ASN A 3 39.77 7.16 2.30
N SER A 4 40.40 6.05 1.88
CA SER A 4 39.73 4.95 1.19
C SER A 4 38.81 4.15 2.12
N GLU A 5 39.21 3.91 3.37
CA GLU A 5 38.36 3.22 4.37
C GLU A 5 37.14 4.06 4.77
N LEU A 6 37.28 5.39 4.78
CA LEU A 6 36.18 6.32 5.07
C LEU A 6 35.16 6.30 3.91
N ALA A 7 35.63 6.42 2.66
CA ALA A 7 34.77 6.39 1.48
C ALA A 7 33.97 5.08 1.38
N GLU A 8 34.61 3.93 1.60
CA GLU A 8 33.96 2.63 1.52
C GLU A 8 32.92 2.40 2.65
N ARG A 9 33.11 3.02 3.81
CA ARG A 9 32.09 3.03 4.88
C ARG A 9 30.90 3.92 4.52
N MET A 10 31.16 5.08 3.91
CA MET A 10 30.12 6.00 3.46
C MET A 10 29.24 5.35 2.39
N ASP A 11 29.82 4.70 1.37
CA ASP A 11 29.05 4.01 0.33
C ASP A 11 28.16 2.89 0.89
N ARG A 12 28.69 2.09 1.83
CA ARG A 12 27.91 1.05 2.52
C ARG A 12 26.79 1.64 3.39
N SER A 13 26.96 2.83 3.95
CA SER A 13 25.89 3.51 4.69
C SER A 13 24.83 4.10 3.77
N ALA A 14 25.24 4.70 2.65
CA ALA A 14 24.36 5.26 1.63
C ALA A 14 23.48 4.17 0.98
N ALA A 15 24.06 3.01 0.65
CA ALA A 15 23.31 1.87 0.11
C ALA A 15 22.23 1.38 1.09
N ARG A 16 22.56 1.24 2.38
CA ARG A 16 21.61 0.84 3.43
C ARG A 16 20.52 1.88 3.66
N LEU A 17 20.87 3.17 3.58
CA LEU A 17 19.90 4.26 3.70
C LEU A 17 18.94 4.26 2.51
N ARG A 18 19.44 4.10 1.28
CA ARG A 18 18.62 3.99 0.06
C ARG A 18 17.64 2.84 0.17
N GLU A 19 18.09 1.65 0.56
CA GLU A 19 17.21 0.48 0.77
C GLU A 19 16.09 0.77 1.78
N ARG A 20 16.43 1.40 2.92
CA ARG A 20 15.45 1.78 3.94
C ARG A 20 14.45 2.82 3.44
N LEU A 21 14.90 3.84 2.73
CA LEU A 21 14.04 4.89 2.17
C LEU A 21 13.10 4.32 1.11
N THR A 22 13.63 3.52 0.18
CA THR A 22 12.83 2.84 -0.84
C THR A 22 11.79 1.93 -0.20
N TYR A 23 12.19 1.12 0.79
CA TYR A 23 11.26 0.29 1.55
C TYR A 23 10.12 1.10 2.17
N TRP A 24 10.43 2.19 2.88
CA TRP A 24 9.41 3.01 3.53
C TRP A 24 8.54 3.78 2.55
N ALA A 25 9.07 4.20 1.39
CA ALA A 25 8.26 4.80 0.34
C ALA A 25 7.19 3.83 -0.18
N TYR A 26 7.57 2.58 -0.44
CA TYR A 26 6.62 1.53 -0.82
C TYR A 26 5.61 1.22 0.30
N ALA A 27 6.09 1.05 1.53
CA ALA A 27 5.23 0.72 2.67
C ALA A 27 4.20 1.83 2.94
N LEU A 28 4.65 3.09 3.02
CA LEU A 28 3.76 4.23 3.27
C LEU A 28 2.80 4.46 2.11
N GLY A 29 3.27 4.41 0.86
CA GLY A 29 2.42 4.54 -0.32
C GLY A 29 1.32 3.46 -0.36
N GLY A 30 1.70 2.21 -0.08
CA GLY A 30 0.77 1.09 -0.03
C GLY A 30 -0.26 1.22 1.10
N VAL A 31 0.18 1.55 2.31
CA VAL A 31 -0.68 1.79 3.47
C VAL A 31 -1.68 2.91 3.20
N LEU A 32 -1.22 4.04 2.63
CA LEU A 32 -2.05 5.19 2.32
C LEU A 32 -3.11 4.85 1.27
N ALA A 33 -2.72 4.15 0.19
CA ALA A 33 -3.66 3.75 -0.86
C ALA A 33 -4.76 2.81 -0.32
N VAL A 34 -4.39 1.79 0.45
CA VAL A 34 -5.38 0.87 1.08
C VAL A 34 -6.29 1.63 2.04
N SER A 35 -5.73 2.49 2.90
CA SER A 35 -6.50 3.28 3.86
C SER A 35 -7.47 4.24 3.17
N TYR A 36 -7.02 4.90 2.10
CA TYR A 36 -7.84 5.83 1.34
C TYR A 36 -9.04 5.12 0.70
N SER A 37 -8.85 3.92 0.13
CA SER A 37 -9.95 3.11 -0.42
C SER A 37 -10.99 2.67 0.63
N LEU A 38 -10.60 2.53 1.90
CA LEU A 38 -11.55 2.27 2.99
C LEU A 38 -12.40 3.49 3.33
N VAL A 39 -11.83 4.69 3.21
CA VAL A 39 -12.52 5.95 3.48
C VAL A 39 -13.48 6.30 2.33
N ILE A 40 -13.13 5.98 1.09
CA ILE A 40 -14.02 6.17 -0.05
C ILE A 40 -15.22 5.22 0.08
N GLY A 41 -16.39 5.81 0.33
CA GLY A 41 -17.66 5.09 0.35
C GLY A 41 -18.06 4.62 -1.04
N VAL A 42 -18.76 3.48 -1.10
CA VAL A 42 -19.32 2.92 -2.35
C VAL A 42 -20.70 3.47 -2.71
N HIS A 43 -21.23 4.39 -1.90
CA HIS A 43 -22.58 4.92 -2.09
C HIS A 43 -22.55 6.29 -2.77
N LYS A 44 -23.52 6.51 -3.67
CA LYS A 44 -23.90 7.81 -4.22
C LYS A 44 -25.13 8.32 -3.45
N TYR A 45 -25.07 9.57 -2.99
CA TYR A 45 -26.23 10.29 -2.46
C TYR A 45 -26.70 11.27 -3.53
N GLU A 46 -27.41 10.78 -4.55
CA GLU A 46 -28.14 11.66 -5.47
C GLU A 46 -29.50 11.94 -4.86
N LEU A 47 -29.72 13.14 -4.29
CA LEU A 47 -30.99 13.88 -4.05
C LEU A 47 -32.31 13.11 -3.71
N THR A 48 -32.24 11.82 -3.40
CA THR A 48 -33.33 10.88 -3.15
C THR A 48 -32.87 9.92 -2.05
N ASP A 49 -33.76 9.67 -1.09
CA ASP A 49 -33.50 9.10 0.24
C ASP A 49 -33.01 7.63 0.28
N SER A 50 -32.51 7.07 -0.83
CA SER A 50 -32.01 5.69 -0.88
C SER A 50 -30.54 5.65 -1.31
N PRO A 51 -29.62 5.08 -0.50
CA PRO A 51 -28.22 4.93 -0.90
C PRO A 51 -28.13 3.98 -2.10
N GLN A 52 -27.68 4.50 -3.25
CA GLN A 52 -27.39 3.70 -4.42
C GLN A 52 -25.90 3.36 -4.47
N ILE A 53 -25.57 2.13 -4.87
CA ILE A 53 -24.18 1.70 -5.05
C ILE A 53 -23.64 2.34 -6.34
N ASP A 54 -22.51 3.03 -6.24
CA ASP A 54 -21.84 3.70 -7.36
C ASP A 54 -20.77 2.78 -7.98
N PRO A 55 -20.98 2.25 -9.19
CA PRO A 55 -20.05 1.32 -9.83
C PRO A 55 -18.69 1.96 -10.13
N ASP A 56 -18.63 3.27 -10.39
CA ASP A 56 -17.37 3.97 -10.66
C ASP A 56 -16.53 4.09 -9.38
N ARG A 57 -17.18 4.31 -8.22
CA ARG A 57 -16.50 4.32 -6.92
C ARG A 57 -16.02 2.94 -6.49
N ILE A 58 -16.77 1.89 -6.83
CA ILE A 58 -16.30 0.51 -6.64
C ILE A 58 -15.05 0.27 -7.50
N GLY A 59 -15.11 0.62 -8.79
CA GLY A 59 -13.98 0.48 -9.71
C GLY A 59 -12.74 1.23 -9.24
N ALA A 60 -12.91 2.49 -8.84
CA ALA A 60 -11.85 3.31 -8.26
C ALA A 60 -11.29 2.69 -6.97
N GLY A 61 -12.17 2.20 -6.08
CA GLY A 61 -11.78 1.50 -4.86
C GLY A 61 -10.93 0.26 -5.13
N ILE A 62 -11.34 -0.59 -6.08
CA ILE A 62 -10.58 -1.78 -6.49
C ILE A 62 -9.22 -1.38 -7.07
N LEU A 63 -9.19 -0.39 -7.96
CA LEU A 63 -7.96 0.08 -8.60
C LEU A 63 -6.96 0.63 -7.58
N VAL A 64 -7.40 1.54 -6.72
CA VAL A 64 -6.56 2.15 -5.68
C VAL A 64 -6.06 1.10 -4.69
N THR A 65 -6.93 0.19 -4.23
CA THR A 65 -6.50 -0.90 -3.35
C THR A 65 -5.49 -1.81 -4.03
N SER A 66 -5.68 -2.14 -5.30
CA SER A 66 -4.75 -2.99 -6.07
C SER A 66 -3.37 -2.34 -6.22
N ILE A 67 -3.32 -1.03 -6.51
CA ILE A 67 -2.07 -0.26 -6.51
C ILE A 67 -1.42 -0.31 -5.11
N GLY A 68 -2.21 -0.12 -4.06
CA GLY A 68 -1.74 -0.22 -2.68
C GLY A 68 -1.09 -1.57 -2.37
N LEU A 69 -1.76 -2.66 -2.73
CA LEU A 69 -1.24 -4.03 -2.56
C LEU A 69 0.06 -4.26 -3.33
N ALA A 70 0.15 -3.77 -4.57
CA ALA A 70 1.37 -3.86 -5.38
C ALA A 70 2.54 -3.11 -4.74
N LEU A 71 2.30 -1.92 -4.17
CA LEU A 71 3.32 -1.18 -3.44
C LEU A 71 3.77 -1.91 -2.17
N LEU A 72 2.85 -2.49 -1.41
CA LEU A 72 3.18 -3.29 -0.23
C LEU A 72 4.04 -4.51 -0.59
N LEU A 73 3.72 -5.21 -1.68
CA LEU A 73 4.54 -6.30 -2.22
C LEU A 73 5.93 -5.81 -2.66
N GLY A 74 6.00 -4.65 -3.34
CA GLY A 74 7.27 -4.01 -3.69
C GLY A 74 8.15 -3.75 -2.45
N GLY A 75 7.56 -3.25 -1.37
CA GLY A 75 8.24 -3.06 -0.08
C GLY A 75 8.77 -4.37 0.50
N VAL A 76 7.97 -5.45 0.45
CA VAL A 76 8.38 -6.78 0.89
C VAL A 76 9.57 -7.31 0.10
N VAL A 77 9.57 -7.13 -1.24
CA VAL A 77 10.67 -7.53 -2.11
C VAL A 77 11.96 -6.77 -1.76
N VAL A 78 11.86 -5.45 -1.57
CA VAL A 78 13.00 -4.59 -1.22
C VAL A 78 13.62 -5.02 0.12
N ARG A 79 12.80 -5.39 1.12
CA ARG A 79 13.28 -5.73 2.47
C ARG A 79 12.98 -7.18 2.87
N ARG A 80 13.33 -8.11 1.97
CA ARG A 80 13.05 -9.55 2.15
C ARG A 80 13.70 -10.21 3.37
N ARG A 81 14.78 -9.63 3.92
CA ARG A 81 15.59 -10.25 4.98
C ARG A 81 15.14 -9.93 6.41
N SER A 82 14.25 -8.96 6.62
CA SER A 82 13.87 -8.49 7.96
C SER A 82 12.41 -8.80 8.26
N LYS A 83 12.13 -9.89 8.98
CA LYS A 83 10.74 -10.30 9.31
C LYS A 83 9.99 -9.25 10.14
N ALA A 84 10.69 -8.55 11.04
CA ALA A 84 10.08 -7.52 11.90
C ALA A 84 9.52 -6.32 11.12
N SER A 85 10.06 -6.01 9.94
CA SER A 85 9.52 -4.92 9.14
C SER A 85 8.21 -5.30 8.43
N TRP A 86 7.83 -6.57 8.39
CA TRP A 86 6.68 -7.02 7.60
C TRP A 86 5.34 -6.86 8.33
N ILE A 87 5.34 -6.55 9.62
CA ILE A 87 4.10 -6.48 10.42
C ILE A 87 3.13 -5.45 9.83
N ILE A 88 3.59 -4.21 9.61
CA ILE A 88 2.73 -3.15 9.10
C ILE A 88 2.32 -3.41 7.63
N PRO A 89 3.25 -3.66 6.68
CA PRO A 89 2.86 -3.96 5.31
C PRO A 89 1.97 -5.20 5.19
N GLY A 90 2.24 -6.25 5.98
CA GLY A 90 1.47 -7.48 5.98
C GLY A 90 0.05 -7.28 6.49
N LEU A 91 -0.13 -6.54 7.58
CA LEU A 91 -1.46 -6.20 8.11
C LEU A 91 -2.29 -5.43 7.06
N PHE A 92 -1.71 -4.39 6.46
CA PHE A 92 -2.41 -3.60 5.43
C PHE A 92 -2.63 -4.38 4.12
N PHE A 93 -1.76 -5.34 3.82
CA PHE A 93 -1.96 -6.25 2.69
C PHE A 93 -3.21 -7.11 2.91
N VAL A 94 -3.35 -7.72 4.09
CA VAL A 94 -4.55 -8.50 4.46
C VAL A 94 -5.80 -7.63 4.42
N ILE A 95 -5.74 -6.42 4.98
CA ILE A 95 -6.85 -5.46 4.93
C ILE A 95 -7.25 -5.12 3.49
N GLY A 96 -6.27 -4.87 2.62
CA GLY A 96 -6.54 -4.56 1.20
C GLY A 96 -7.15 -5.74 0.45
N VAL A 97 -6.70 -6.98 0.72
CA VAL A 97 -7.30 -8.18 0.13
C VAL A 97 -8.76 -8.32 0.58
N LEU A 98 -9.03 -8.19 1.88
CA LEU A 98 -10.40 -8.23 2.41
C LEU A 98 -11.29 -7.14 1.79
N ARG A 99 -10.73 -5.94 1.58
CA ARG A 99 -11.42 -4.83 0.91
C ARG A 99 -11.79 -5.18 -0.54
N ILE A 100 -10.88 -5.76 -1.31
CA ILE A 100 -11.18 -6.19 -2.70
C ILE A 100 -12.26 -7.27 -2.70
N VAL A 101 -12.16 -8.28 -1.83
CA VAL A 101 -13.18 -9.34 -1.73
C VAL A 101 -14.56 -8.75 -1.41
N TRP A 102 -14.63 -7.81 -0.46
CA TRP A 102 -15.87 -7.14 -0.13
C TRP A 102 -16.43 -6.32 -1.31
N LEU A 103 -15.58 -5.58 -2.03
CA LEU A 103 -15.98 -4.78 -3.19
C LEU A 103 -16.50 -5.65 -4.35
N LEU A 104 -15.86 -6.79 -4.60
CA LEU A 104 -16.27 -7.76 -5.63
C LEU A 104 -17.54 -8.53 -5.25
N GLY A 105 -17.81 -8.67 -3.94
CA GLY A 105 -19.03 -9.30 -3.43
C GLY A 105 -20.26 -8.40 -3.45
N LEU A 106 -20.11 -7.12 -3.78
CA LEU A 106 -21.25 -6.22 -3.95
C LEU A 106 -22.03 -6.63 -5.21
N PRO A 107 -23.37 -6.70 -5.14
CA PRO A 107 -24.18 -7.17 -6.26
C PRO A 107 -23.95 -6.27 -7.48
N PRO A 108 -23.60 -6.84 -8.65
CA PRO A 108 -23.65 -6.10 -9.90
C PRO A 108 -25.13 -5.77 -10.15
N ARG A 109 -25.46 -4.49 -10.31
CA ARG A 109 -26.76 -4.09 -10.84
C ARG A 109 -26.64 -3.99 -12.35
#